data_AF-A0A536RKH7-F1
#
_entry.id   AF-A0A536RKH7-F1
#
_cell.length_a   1.000
_cell.length_b   1.000
_cell.length_c   1.000
_cell.angle_alpha   90.00
_cell.angle_beta   90.00
_cell.angle_gamma   90.00
#
_symmetry.space_group_name_H-M   'P 1'
#
loop_
_entity.id
_entity.type
_entity.pdbx_description
1 polymer ?
#
loop_
_entity_poly.entity_id
_entity_poly.type
_entity_poly.pdbx_seq_one_letter_code
_entity_poly.pdbx_strand_id
1 'polypeptide(L)'
;MVSLSDEVGGPGPPVSDRMEATRTRYEPVKTLAELYAKTRNPLDLIFTREDGALLDGTVVTHQFHRLLDQAHVDQRRFHDLGHSCATLLQAQGVTARVVMEILGHS
;
A
#
# COMPACT_ATOMS: atom_id res chain seq x y z
N MET A 1 -12.28 -26.80 32.10
CA MET A 1 -13.66 -26.87 31.58
C MET A 1 -13.99 -25.52 31.01
N VAL A 2 -13.90 -25.39 29.67
CA VAL A 2 -14.69 -24.53 28.75
C VAL A 2 -14.60 -23.00 29.02
N SER A 3 -14.24 -22.12 28.09
CA SER A 3 -14.51 -22.08 26.64
C SER A 3 -13.48 -21.22 25.92
N LEU A 4 -13.10 -21.66 24.71
CA LEU A 4 -12.58 -20.79 23.66
C LEU A 4 -13.66 -19.77 23.28
N SER A 5 -13.26 -18.52 23.06
CA SER A 5 -14.05 -17.57 22.28
C SER A 5 -13.20 -17.17 21.09
N ASP A 6 -13.48 -17.85 19.98
CA ASP A 6 -13.11 -17.47 18.62
C ASP A 6 -13.70 -16.09 18.32
N GLU A 7 -12.86 -15.06 18.34
CA GLU A 7 -13.11 -13.80 17.64
C GLU A 7 -12.27 -13.82 16.36
N VAL A 8 -12.63 -14.70 15.43
CA VAL A 8 -12.16 -14.63 14.05
C VAL A 8 -12.85 -13.42 13.43
N GLY A 9 -12.20 -12.26 13.55
CA GLY A 9 -12.63 -11.01 12.96
C GLY A 9 -12.92 -11.22 11.47
N GLY A 10 -14.16 -10.92 11.08
CA GLY A 10 -14.63 -11.07 9.70
C GLY A 10 -13.76 -10.32 8.69
N PRO A 11 -13.96 -10.58 7.38
CA PRO A 11 -13.20 -9.90 6.34
C PRO A 11 -13.38 -8.39 6.52
N GLY A 12 -12.30 -7.72 6.93
CA GLY A 12 -12.33 -6.29 7.12
C GLY A 12 -12.72 -5.58 5.81
N PRO A 13 -13.15 -4.32 5.90
CA PRO A 13 -13.73 -3.58 4.78
C PRO A 13 -12.81 -3.62 3.55
N PRO A 14 -13.38 -3.60 2.32
CA PRO A 14 -12.64 -3.74 1.07
C PRO A 14 -11.48 -2.74 1.02
N VAL A 15 -10.37 -3.10 0.37
CA VAL A 15 -9.13 -2.31 0.38
C VAL A 15 -9.33 -0.88 -0.14
N SER A 16 -10.38 -0.62 -0.93
CA SER A 16 -10.86 0.71 -1.29
C SER A 16 -11.12 1.62 -0.07
N ASP A 17 -11.72 1.08 0.99
CA ASP A 17 -12.02 1.80 2.23
C ASP A 17 -10.76 1.96 3.11
N ARG A 18 -9.74 1.12 2.91
CA ARG A 18 -8.45 1.20 3.62
C ARG A 18 -7.46 2.16 2.94
N MET A 19 -7.59 2.38 1.63
CA MET A 19 -6.97 3.53 0.97
C MET A 19 -7.55 4.84 1.51
N GLU A 20 -8.85 4.88 1.86
CA GLU A 20 -9.39 5.99 2.65
C GLU A 20 -8.81 6.06 4.05
N ALA A 21 -8.55 4.96 4.75
CA ALA A 21 -7.90 5.02 6.08
C ALA A 21 -6.44 5.50 6.03
N THR A 22 -5.74 5.29 4.91
CA THR A 22 -4.40 5.86 4.66
C THR A 22 -4.43 7.39 4.47
N ARG A 23 -5.62 7.95 4.16
CA ARG A 23 -5.91 9.40 4.18
C ARG A 23 -5.84 9.99 5.60
N THR A 24 -6.14 9.20 6.63
CA THR A 24 -6.43 9.72 7.99
C THR A 24 -5.17 9.95 8.85
N ARG A 25 -4.01 9.40 8.48
CA ARG A 25 -2.76 9.58 9.26
C ARG A 25 -1.68 10.43 8.56
N TYR A 26 -1.96 10.90 7.36
CA TYR A 26 -1.19 11.99 6.77
C TYR A 26 -1.67 13.29 7.44
N GLU A 27 -0.84 13.88 8.32
CA GLU A 27 -0.84 15.34 8.56
C GLU A 27 -1.09 16.02 7.21
N PRO A 28 -1.91 17.08 7.09
CA PRO A 28 -2.43 17.54 5.81
C PRO A 28 -1.27 18.04 4.93
N VAL A 29 -0.68 17.15 4.14
CA VAL A 29 0.35 17.47 3.16
C VAL A 29 -0.40 18.02 1.96
N LYS A 30 -0.91 19.26 2.14
CA LYS A 30 -1.60 20.05 1.13
C LYS A 30 -2.90 19.38 0.68
N THR A 31 -3.95 20.17 0.53
CA THR A 31 -5.22 19.64 0.00
C THR A 31 -4.95 18.92 -1.33
N LEU A 32 -5.66 17.83 -1.65
CA LEU A 32 -5.50 17.14 -2.94
C LEU A 32 -5.53 18.17 -4.08
N ALA A 33 -6.41 19.17 -3.99
CA ALA A 33 -6.49 20.31 -4.89
C ALA A 33 -5.19 21.12 -5.01
N GLU A 34 -4.43 21.33 -3.92
CA GLU A 34 -3.12 21.98 -3.94
C GLU A 34 -2.01 21.08 -4.52
N LEU A 35 -2.07 19.75 -4.34
CA LEU A 35 -1.18 18.82 -5.02
C LEU A 35 -1.45 18.81 -6.54
N TYR A 36 -2.72 18.75 -6.94
CA TYR A 36 -3.16 18.89 -8.33
C TYR A 36 -2.81 20.28 -8.92
N ALA A 37 -2.90 21.36 -8.12
CA ALA A 37 -2.58 22.72 -8.57
C ALA A 37 -1.07 22.99 -8.67
N LYS A 38 -0.26 22.39 -7.78
CA LYS A 38 1.20 22.57 -7.76
C LYS A 38 1.90 21.73 -8.84
N THR A 39 1.24 20.67 -9.31
CA THR A 39 1.81 19.68 -10.21
C THR A 39 0.92 19.57 -11.43
N ARG A 40 0.96 20.59 -12.30
CA ARG A 40 0.28 20.55 -13.61
C ARG A 40 1.03 19.59 -14.54
N ASN A 41 1.06 18.31 -14.17
CA ASN A 41 1.61 17.24 -14.95
C ASN A 41 0.60 16.89 -16.05
N PRO A 42 0.97 16.95 -17.34
CA PRO A 42 0.06 16.63 -18.46
C PRO A 42 -0.49 15.19 -18.42
N LEU A 43 0.09 14.29 -17.62
CA LEU A 43 -0.29 12.89 -17.48
C LEU A 43 -1.16 12.61 -16.24
N ASP A 44 -1.56 13.65 -15.48
CA ASP A 44 -2.46 13.53 -14.31
C ASP A 44 -2.01 12.48 -13.27
N LEU A 45 -0.70 12.37 -13.03
CA LEU A 45 -0.14 11.37 -12.13
C LEU A 45 -0.26 11.79 -10.67
N ILE A 46 -0.64 10.84 -9.82
CA ILE A 46 -0.75 11.03 -8.37
C ILE A 46 0.62 10.94 -7.69
N PHE A 47 1.49 10.03 -8.14
CA PHE A 47 2.84 9.85 -7.61
C PHE A 47 3.88 10.40 -8.59
N THR A 48 4.42 11.56 -8.26
CA THR A 48 5.43 12.24 -9.07
C THR A 48 6.60 12.67 -8.21
N ARG A 49 7.69 13.06 -8.88
CA ARG A 49 8.71 13.90 -8.29
C ARG A 49 8.15 15.30 -8.00
N GLU A 50 8.90 16.11 -7.27
CA GLU A 50 8.50 17.48 -6.89
C GLU A 50 8.24 18.41 -8.09
N ASP A 51 8.85 18.11 -9.23
CA ASP A 51 8.69 18.81 -10.51
C ASP A 51 7.53 18.28 -11.38
N GLY A 52 6.81 17.25 -10.90
CA GLY A 52 5.72 16.60 -11.62
C GLY A 52 6.13 15.53 -12.61
N ALA A 53 7.42 15.23 -12.74
CA ALA A 53 7.88 14.13 -13.58
C ALA A 53 7.56 12.76 -12.95
N LEU A 54 7.60 11.72 -13.80
CA LEU A 54 7.50 10.32 -13.40
C LEU A 54 8.54 9.98 -12.33
N LEU A 55 8.14 9.13 -11.38
CA LEU A 55 9.10 8.48 -10.49
C LEU A 55 9.94 7.49 -11.29
N ASP A 56 11.25 7.48 -11.01
CA ASP A 56 12.16 6.49 -11.56
C ASP A 56 12.11 5.22 -10.69
N GLY A 57 11.89 4.05 -11.33
CA GLY A 57 11.74 2.78 -10.61
C GLY A 57 13.01 2.34 -9.86
N THR A 58 14.19 2.72 -10.35
CA THR A 58 15.47 2.44 -9.67
C THR A 58 15.59 3.28 -8.41
N VAL A 59 15.25 4.57 -8.50
CA VAL A 59 15.22 5.47 -7.33
C VAL A 59 14.24 4.97 -6.28
N VAL A 60 13.04 4.57 -6.68
CA VAL A 60 12.04 3.99 -5.77
C VAL A 60 12.57 2.72 -5.09
N THR A 61 13.21 1.84 -5.85
CA THR A 61 13.82 0.60 -5.30
C THR A 61 14.93 0.91 -4.30
N HIS A 62 15.80 1.88 -4.59
CA HIS A 62 16.86 2.28 -3.68
C HIS A 62 16.30 2.91 -2.39
N GLN A 63 15.27 3.75 -2.52
CA GLN A 63 14.59 4.32 -1.36
C GLN A 63 13.93 3.23 -0.51
N PHE A 64 13.30 2.23 -1.15
CA PHE A 64 12.74 1.08 -0.47
C PHE A 64 13.78 0.28 0.30
N HIS A 65 14.91 -0.05 -0.32
CA HIS A 65 16.01 -0.75 0.35
C HIS A 65 16.54 0.02 1.57
N ARG A 66 16.64 1.34 1.47
CA ARG A 66 17.02 2.19 2.62
C ARG A 66 16.01 2.11 3.76
N LEU A 67 14.72 2.00 3.46
CA LEU A 67 13.68 1.83 4.48
C LEU A 67 13.78 0.45 5.15
N LEU A 68 14.09 -0.61 4.39
CA LEU A 68 14.33 -1.94 4.95
C LEU A 68 15.53 -1.94 5.91
N ASP A 69 16.63 -1.30 5.52
CA ASP A 69 17.82 -1.16 6.39
C ASP A 69 17.49 -0.44 7.70
N GLN A 70 16.71 0.65 7.63
CA GLN A 70 16.27 1.41 8.80
C GLN A 70 15.32 0.61 9.70
N ALA A 71 14.51 -0.26 9.11
CA ALA A 71 13.61 -1.15 9.84
C ALA A 71 14.30 -2.44 10.33
N HIS A 72 15.60 -2.62 10.05
CA HIS A 72 16.36 -3.84 10.32
C HIS A 72 15.72 -5.11 9.73
N VAL A 73 15.15 -4.98 8.52
CA VAL A 73 14.58 -6.09 7.76
C VAL A 73 15.54 -6.45 6.63
N ASP A 74 15.68 -7.74 6.35
CA ASP A 74 16.47 -8.21 5.21
C ASP A 74 16.02 -7.53 3.90
N GLN A 75 16.99 -7.28 3.03
CA GLN A 75 16.72 -6.71 1.71
C GLN A 75 15.80 -7.64 0.89
N ARG A 76 14.70 -7.07 0.39
CA ARG A 76 13.68 -7.74 -0.42
C ARG A 76 13.37 -6.89 -1.64
N ARG A 77 12.76 -7.50 -2.66
CA ARG A 77 12.35 -6.78 -3.87
C ARG A 77 11.06 -6.01 -3.59
N PHE A 78 10.87 -4.91 -4.30
CA PHE A 78 9.66 -4.09 -4.11
C PHE A 78 8.36 -4.88 -4.38
N HIS A 79 8.36 -5.80 -5.36
CA HIS A 79 7.19 -6.64 -5.64
C HIS A 79 6.89 -7.68 -4.55
N ASP A 80 7.86 -7.99 -3.68
CA ASP A 80 7.64 -8.91 -2.56
C ASP A 80 6.63 -8.33 -1.55
N LEU A 81 6.39 -7.01 -1.55
CA LEU A 81 5.33 -6.39 -0.77
C LEU A 81 3.94 -6.91 -1.21
N GLY A 82 3.71 -7.06 -2.51
CA GLY A 82 2.47 -7.64 -3.04
C GLY A 82 2.30 -9.11 -2.65
N HIS A 83 3.38 -9.89 -2.71
CA HIS A 83 3.37 -11.29 -2.26
C HIS A 83 3.17 -11.43 -0.74
N SER A 84 3.77 -10.54 0.04
CA SER A 84 3.60 -10.48 1.49
C SER A 84 2.15 -10.15 1.84
N CYS A 85 1.55 -9.19 1.14
CA CYS A 85 0.14 -8.86 1.28
C CYS A 85 -0.76 -10.07 0.99
N ALA A 86 -0.49 -10.80 -0.12
CA ALA A 86 -1.21 -12.02 -0.46
C ALA A 86 -1.15 -13.07 0.66
N THR A 87 0.04 -13.27 1.22
CA THR A 87 0.29 -14.23 2.32
C THR A 87 -0.46 -13.82 3.57
N LEU A 88 -0.41 -12.54 3.95
CA LEU A 88 -1.10 -12.01 5.12
C LEU A 88 -2.63 -12.14 4.99
N LEU A 89 -3.19 -11.85 3.81
CA LEU A 89 -4.62 -11.99 3.57
C LEU A 89 -5.07 -13.46 3.61
N GLN A 90 -4.28 -14.37 3.06
CA GLN A 90 -4.56 -15.81 3.14
C GLN A 90 -4.50 -16.33 4.58
N ALA A 91 -3.52 -15.86 5.37
CA ALA A 91 -3.42 -16.22 6.79
C ALA A 91 -4.63 -15.73 7.60
N GLN A 92 -5.32 -14.67 7.16
CA GLN A 92 -6.57 -14.16 7.73
C GLN A 92 -7.82 -14.90 7.22
N GLY A 93 -7.66 -15.97 6.42
CA GLY A 93 -8.77 -16.75 5.88
C GLY A 93 -9.46 -16.12 4.68
N VAL A 94 -8.89 -15.06 4.07
CA VAL A 94 -9.44 -14.46 2.85
C VAL A 94 -9.29 -15.46 1.70
N THR A 95 -10.39 -15.71 0.99
CA THR A 95 -10.39 -16.66 -0.13
C THR A 95 -9.46 -16.20 -1.26
N ALA A 96 -8.82 -17.15 -1.95
CA ALA A 96 -7.90 -16.84 -3.05
C ALA A 96 -8.52 -15.95 -4.13
N ARG A 97 -9.82 -16.12 -4.42
CA ARG A 97 -10.55 -15.27 -5.36
C ARG A 97 -10.54 -13.80 -4.95
N VAL A 98 -10.87 -13.51 -3.69
CA VAL A 98 -10.90 -12.15 -3.16
C VAL A 98 -9.48 -11.57 -3.09
N VAL A 99 -8.47 -12.37 -2.74
CA VAL A 99 -7.07 -11.93 -2.76
C VAL A 99 -6.63 -11.51 -4.17
N MET A 100 -7.01 -12.27 -5.20
CA MET A 100 -6.73 -11.92 -6.59
C MET A 100 -7.46 -10.64 -7.03
N GLU A 101 -8.72 -10.47 -6.64
CA GLU A 101 -9.49 -9.25 -6.92
C GLU A 101 -8.84 -8.01 -6.27
N ILE A 102 -8.32 -8.15 -5.04
CA ILE A 102 -7.64 -7.07 -4.31
C ILE A 102 -6.30 -6.69 -4.96
N LEU A 103 -5.47 -7.68 -5.28
CA LEU A 103 -4.11 -7.42 -5.79
C LEU A 103 -4.08 -7.09 -7.28
N GLY A 104 -5.19 -7.34 -7.98
CA GLY A 104 -5.24 -7.30 -9.43
C GLY A 104 -4.53 -8.51 -10.05
N HIS A 105 -5.02 -8.94 -11.20
CA HIS A 105 -4.29 -9.91 -12.01
C HIS A 105 -3.13 -9.18 -12.70
N SER A 106 -1.89 -9.51 -12.31
CA SER A 106 -0.67 -9.16 -13.08
C SER A 106 -0.54 -9.98 -14.35
#